data_AF-A0A6P2NTB6-F1
#
_entry.id   AF-A0A6P2NTB6-F1
#
_cell.length_a   1.000
_cell.length_b   1.000
_cell.length_c   1.000
_cell.angle_alpha   90.00
_cell.angle_beta   90.00
_cell.angle_gamma   90.00
#
_symmetry.space_group_name_H-M   'P 1'
#
loop_
_entity.id
_entity.type
_entity.pdbx_description
1 polymer ?
#
loop_
_entity_poly.entity_id
_entity_poly.type
_entity_poly.pdbx_seq_one_letter_code
_entity_poly.pdbx_strand_id
1 'polypeptide(L)'
;MNSTGSDLPKVTAGTNSVAIGAGSNDGGRSNVVSVGSDTQQRQITNVAAGTQGTDAVNLNQLNTLSTTVSQTVQNQQTQINNLGSALQQTDTLARQGVAAATALTMLPQVEPGKTINVAVGVARFAGQSGMAFGASAHLSSSGILKLGIGVAGSNRTFGAGYGYSW
;
A
#
# COMPACT_ATOMS: atom_id res chain seq x y z
N MET A 1 -46.44 9.67 37.46
CA MET A 1 -45.01 9.72 37.87
C MET A 1 -44.97 9.36 39.34
N ASN A 2 -44.48 8.18 39.70
CA ASN A 2 -44.41 7.75 41.09
C ASN A 2 -42.93 7.65 41.47
N SER A 3 -42.38 8.75 41.98
CA SER A 3 -41.01 8.80 42.51
C SER A 3 -41.09 9.37 43.92
N THR A 4 -40.61 8.59 44.88
CA THR A 4 -40.48 8.96 46.29
C THR A 4 -39.14 9.65 46.59
N GLY A 5 -38.41 10.11 45.56
CA GLY A 5 -37.22 10.95 45.71
C GLY A 5 -37.62 12.41 45.83
N SER A 6 -37.22 13.08 46.90
CA SER A 6 -37.53 14.48 47.25
C SER A 6 -36.99 15.55 46.29
N ASP A 7 -36.58 15.18 45.07
CA ASP A 7 -36.03 16.09 44.08
C ASP A 7 -37.09 16.42 43.03
N LEU A 8 -37.55 17.66 43.04
CA LEU A 8 -38.41 18.19 42.00
C LEU A 8 -37.63 18.19 40.67
N PRO A 9 -38.19 17.69 39.54
CA PRO A 9 -37.59 17.90 38.23
C PRO A 9 -37.45 19.41 38.00
N LYS A 10 -36.21 19.90 37.96
CA LYS A 10 -35.92 21.32 37.75
C LYS A 10 -35.96 21.61 36.26
N VAL A 11 -37.07 22.16 35.79
CA VAL A 11 -37.14 22.84 34.49
C VAL A 11 -36.43 24.18 34.66
N THR A 12 -35.12 24.22 34.45
CA THR A 12 -34.43 25.47 34.12
C THR A 12 -34.19 25.45 32.62
N ALA A 13 -34.86 26.36 31.93
CA ALA A 13 -35.02 26.36 30.49
C ALA A 13 -34.45 27.66 29.91
N GLY A 14 -33.34 27.55 29.21
CA GLY A 14 -33.15 28.33 28.00
C GLY A 14 -34.34 28.13 27.05
N THR A 15 -34.47 29.01 26.05
CA THR A 15 -35.64 29.00 25.17
C THR A 15 -35.82 27.64 24.50
N ASN A 16 -36.98 27.03 24.68
CA ASN A 16 -37.35 25.72 24.10
C ASN A 16 -36.47 24.54 24.56
N SER A 17 -36.06 24.50 25.83
CA SER A 17 -35.19 23.45 26.40
C SER A 17 -35.80 22.69 27.58
N VAL A 18 -35.28 21.49 27.87
CA VAL A 18 -35.65 20.66 29.02
C VAL A 18 -34.40 20.17 29.75
N ALA A 19 -34.31 20.42 31.06
CA ALA A 19 -33.31 19.81 31.93
C ALA A 19 -33.95 18.67 32.76
N ILE A 20 -33.37 17.47 32.70
CA ILE A 20 -33.91 16.25 33.31
C ILE A 20 -32.99 15.79 34.45
N GLY A 21 -33.54 15.71 35.67
CA GLY A 21 -32.85 15.25 36.87
C GLY A 21 -32.29 16.37 37.75
N ALA A 22 -32.02 16.05 39.02
CA ALA A 22 -31.50 16.99 40.01
C ALA A 22 -30.12 17.53 39.60
N GLY A 23 -29.89 18.83 39.76
CA GLY A 23 -28.61 19.47 39.40
C GLY A 23 -28.32 19.55 37.90
N SER A 24 -29.21 19.05 37.03
CA SER A 24 -29.07 19.24 35.58
C SER A 24 -29.30 20.70 35.18
N ASN A 25 -28.59 21.15 34.15
CA ASN A 25 -28.83 22.43 33.51
C ASN A 25 -28.45 22.35 32.02
N ASP A 26 -28.99 23.25 31.22
CA ASP A 26 -28.78 23.30 29.76
C ASP A 26 -27.60 24.19 29.35
N GLY A 27 -26.85 24.73 30.32
CA GLY A 27 -25.73 25.63 30.07
C GLY A 27 -26.12 26.90 29.29
N GLY A 28 -27.39 27.30 29.32
CA GLY A 28 -27.90 28.45 28.56
C GLY A 28 -28.15 28.18 27.06
N ARG A 29 -28.10 26.91 26.63
CA ARG A 29 -28.41 26.52 25.24
C ARG A 29 -29.91 26.44 25.01
N SER A 30 -30.35 26.89 23.83
CA SER A 30 -31.73 26.75 23.36
C SER A 30 -31.92 25.48 22.53
N ASN A 31 -33.14 24.93 22.50
CA ASN A 31 -33.51 23.71 21.75
C ASN A 31 -32.73 22.45 22.16
N VAL A 32 -32.52 22.23 23.47
CA VAL A 32 -31.80 21.04 23.96
C VAL A 32 -32.57 20.27 25.04
N VAL A 33 -32.25 18.98 25.14
CA VAL A 33 -32.57 18.17 26.31
C VAL A 33 -31.24 17.88 27.04
N SER A 34 -31.09 18.39 28.26
CA SER A 34 -29.92 18.12 29.09
C SER A 34 -30.26 17.10 30.18
N VAL A 35 -29.45 16.05 30.32
CA VAL A 35 -29.60 15.02 31.36
C VAL A 35 -28.61 15.19 32.51
N GLY A 36 -27.85 16.28 32.53
CA GLY A 36 -26.80 16.52 33.50
C GLY A 36 -26.27 17.94 33.47
N SER A 37 -25.05 18.11 33.94
CA SER A 37 -24.26 19.34 33.85
C SER A 37 -22.85 19.03 33.33
N ASP A 38 -22.05 20.08 33.14
CA ASP A 38 -20.62 20.02 32.89
C ASP A 38 -19.83 19.19 33.93
N THR A 39 -20.31 19.23 35.17
CA THR A 39 -19.70 18.61 36.35
C THR A 39 -20.40 17.30 36.75
N GLN A 40 -21.56 16.98 36.18
CA GLN A 40 -22.35 15.80 36.52
C GLN A 40 -23.09 15.26 35.29
N GLN A 41 -22.45 14.34 34.56
CA GLN A 41 -23.10 13.62 33.46
C GLN A 41 -23.93 12.45 33.99
N ARG A 42 -24.91 12.03 33.19
CA ARG A 42 -25.69 10.80 33.41
C ARG A 42 -25.60 9.91 32.19
N GLN A 43 -25.63 8.60 32.42
CA GLN A 43 -25.77 7.63 31.34
C GLN A 43 -27.23 7.59 30.87
N ILE A 44 -27.43 7.47 29.56
CA ILE A 44 -28.74 7.18 28.97
C ILE A 44 -28.72 5.71 28.57
N THR A 45 -29.43 4.87 29.32
CA THR A 45 -29.47 3.42 29.11
C THR A 45 -30.73 3.02 28.34
N ASN A 46 -30.73 1.80 27.78
CA ASN A 46 -31.85 1.25 26.99
C ASN A 46 -32.16 2.03 25.70
N VAL A 47 -31.15 2.65 25.09
CA VAL A 47 -31.26 3.30 23.78
C VAL A 47 -31.19 2.24 22.69
N ALA A 48 -32.32 1.98 22.04
CA ALA A 48 -32.40 1.13 20.86
C ALA A 48 -31.51 1.69 19.72
N ALA A 49 -31.10 0.85 18.78
CA ALA A 49 -30.30 1.30 17.64
C ALA A 49 -31.08 2.33 16.81
N GLY A 50 -30.46 3.46 16.50
CA GLY A 50 -31.06 4.48 15.65
C GLY A 50 -31.27 3.98 14.22
N THR A 51 -32.38 4.37 13.61
CA THR A 51 -32.81 3.95 12.26
C THR A 51 -32.99 5.12 11.29
N GLN A 52 -33.22 6.32 11.83
CA GLN A 52 -33.32 7.58 11.08
C GLN A 52 -32.08 8.46 11.35
N GLY A 53 -31.80 9.40 10.44
CA GLY A 53 -30.60 10.25 10.53
C GLY A 53 -30.52 11.17 11.75
N THR A 54 -31.62 11.34 12.49
CA THR A 54 -31.71 12.16 13.71
C THR A 54 -31.85 11.31 14.99
N ASP A 55 -31.83 9.98 14.88
CA ASP A 55 -31.90 9.11 16.05
C ASP A 55 -30.57 9.12 16.80
N ALA A 56 -30.63 8.91 18.12
CA ALA A 56 -29.42 8.71 18.91
C ALA A 56 -28.72 7.41 18.51
N VAL A 57 -27.40 7.48 18.31
CA VAL A 57 -26.56 6.30 18.07
C VAL A 57 -26.15 5.69 19.41
N ASN A 58 -26.31 4.39 19.57
CA ASN A 58 -25.88 3.68 20.79
C ASN A 58 -24.45 3.09 20.65
N LEU A 59 -23.87 2.65 21.77
CA LEU A 59 -22.50 2.13 21.80
C LEU A 59 -22.29 0.89 20.90
N ASN A 60 -23.31 0.06 20.69
CA ASN A 60 -23.21 -1.11 19.82
C ASN A 60 -23.02 -0.72 18.35
N GLN A 61 -23.71 0.33 17.89
CA GLN A 61 -23.53 0.87 16.54
C GLN A 61 -22.12 1.47 16.36
N LEU A 62 -21.61 2.19 17.37
CA LEU A 62 -20.25 2.73 17.34
C LEU A 62 -19.17 1.63 17.35
N ASN A 63 -19.34 0.60 18.18
CA ASN A 63 -18.40 -0.55 18.23
C ASN A 63 -18.38 -1.34 16.92
N THR A 64 -19.54 -1.51 16.29
CA THR A 64 -19.63 -2.12 14.95
C THR A 64 -18.84 -1.31 13.93
N LEU A 65 -19.01 0.02 13.90
CA LEU A 65 -18.25 0.90 13.02
C LEU A 65 -16.74 0.82 13.29
N SER A 66 -16.33 0.90 14.56
CA SER A 66 -14.92 0.80 14.96
C SER A 66 -14.28 -0.52 14.51
N THR A 67 -15.01 -1.62 14.64
CA THR A 67 -14.57 -2.95 14.19
C THR A 67 -14.40 -3.00 12.67
N THR A 68 -15.40 -2.52 11.92
CA THR A 68 -15.34 -2.46 10.45
C THR A 68 -14.16 -1.62 9.96
N VAL A 69 -13.98 -0.42 10.53
CA VAL A 69 -12.84 0.46 10.18
C VAL A 69 -11.51 -0.24 10.50
N SER A 70 -11.38 -0.86 11.66
CA SER A 70 -10.16 -1.58 12.05
C SER A 70 -9.82 -2.72 11.09
N GLN A 71 -10.83 -3.48 10.64
CA GLN A 71 -10.65 -4.55 9.65
C GLN A 71 -10.23 -3.99 8.28
N THR A 72 -10.86 -2.90 7.81
CA THR A 72 -10.48 -2.26 6.55
C THR A 72 -9.03 -1.78 6.58
N VAL A 73 -8.59 -1.15 7.67
CA VAL A 73 -7.20 -0.68 7.81
C VAL A 73 -6.22 -1.86 7.82
N GLN A 74 -6.54 -2.96 8.52
CA GLN A 74 -5.70 -4.16 8.51
C GLN A 74 -5.57 -4.80 7.11
N ASN A 75 -6.67 -4.84 6.36
CA ASN A 75 -6.68 -5.33 4.99
C ASN A 75 -5.82 -4.44 4.07
N GLN A 76 -5.94 -3.12 4.20
CA GLN A 76 -5.09 -2.17 3.46
C GLN A 76 -3.61 -2.33 3.81
N GLN A 77 -3.27 -2.52 5.09
CA GLN A 77 -1.89 -2.76 5.51
C GLN A 77 -1.31 -4.03 4.88
N THR A 78 -2.10 -5.10 4.80
CA THR A 78 -1.69 -6.35 4.13
C THR A 78 -1.43 -6.13 2.64
N GLN A 79 -2.30 -5.40 1.96
CA GLN A 79 -2.12 -5.04 0.54
C GLN A 79 -0.86 -4.20 0.32
N ILE A 80 -0.58 -3.24 1.20
CA ILE A 80 0.63 -2.40 1.14
C ILE A 80 1.89 -3.25 1.32
N ASN A 81 1.88 -4.18 2.28
CA ASN A 81 3.01 -5.08 2.52
C ASN A 81 3.27 -5.96 1.28
N ASN A 82 2.22 -6.54 0.70
CA ASN A 82 2.32 -7.35 -0.51
C ASN A 82 2.86 -6.53 -1.71
N LEU A 83 2.40 -5.29 -1.87
CA LEU A 83 2.91 -4.38 -2.89
C LEU A 83 4.39 -4.05 -2.63
N GLY A 84 4.77 -3.80 -1.38
CA GLY A 84 6.17 -3.58 -1.00
C GLY A 84 7.07 -4.74 -1.40
N SER A 85 6.66 -5.97 -1.12
CA SER A 85 7.39 -7.18 -1.53
C SER A 85 7.44 -7.35 -3.05
N ALA A 86 6.34 -7.11 -3.76
CA ALA A 86 6.29 -7.20 -5.21
C ALA A 86 7.20 -6.16 -5.89
N LEU A 87 7.25 -4.94 -5.34
CA LEU A 87 8.15 -3.88 -5.82
C LEU A 87 9.62 -4.23 -5.58
N GLN A 88 9.97 -4.76 -4.41
CA GLN A 88 11.33 -5.23 -4.11
C GLN A 88 11.75 -6.37 -5.05
N GLN A 89 10.84 -7.29 -5.35
CA GLN A 89 11.08 -8.37 -6.30
C GLN A 89 11.28 -7.81 -7.72
N THR A 90 10.43 -6.87 -8.14
CA THR A 90 10.53 -6.23 -9.45
C THR A 90 11.83 -5.44 -9.61
N ASP A 91 12.24 -4.66 -8.61
CA ASP A 91 13.52 -3.95 -8.58
C ASP A 91 14.70 -4.93 -8.69
N THR A 92 14.65 -6.04 -7.95
CA THR A 92 15.69 -7.08 -8.02
C THR A 92 15.77 -7.71 -9.42
N LEU A 93 14.63 -8.06 -10.02
CA LEU A 93 14.56 -8.64 -11.36
C LEU A 93 15.05 -7.66 -12.44
N ALA A 94 14.72 -6.38 -12.31
CA ALA A 94 15.19 -5.32 -13.20
C ALA A 94 16.71 -5.17 -13.12
N ARG A 95 17.28 -5.08 -11.91
CA ARG A 95 18.74 -5.01 -11.70
C ARG A 95 19.47 -6.24 -12.24
N GLN A 96 18.89 -7.42 -12.04
CA GLN A 96 19.39 -8.67 -12.64
C GLN A 96 19.41 -8.57 -14.17
N GLY A 97 18.32 -8.10 -14.78
CA GLY A 97 18.23 -7.91 -16.23
C GLY A 97 19.31 -6.98 -16.77
N VAL A 98 19.55 -5.85 -16.09
CA VAL A 98 20.63 -4.92 -16.43
C VAL A 98 22.00 -5.61 -16.33
N ALA A 99 22.29 -6.33 -15.24
CA ALA A 99 23.56 -7.03 -15.10
C ALA A 99 23.79 -8.06 -16.22
N ALA A 100 22.77 -8.84 -16.58
CA ALA A 100 22.84 -9.78 -17.69
C ALA A 100 23.07 -9.09 -19.04
N ALA A 101 22.38 -7.97 -19.29
CA ALA A 101 22.55 -7.17 -20.51
C ALA A 101 23.94 -6.51 -20.59
N THR A 102 24.47 -6.00 -19.48
CA THR A 102 25.84 -5.47 -19.44
C THR A 102 26.87 -6.57 -19.65
N ALA A 103 26.63 -7.78 -19.15
CA ALA A 103 27.52 -8.91 -19.44
C ALA A 103 27.54 -9.24 -20.94
N LEU A 104 26.41 -9.12 -21.64
CA LEU A 104 26.32 -9.30 -23.10
C LEU A 104 27.15 -8.28 -23.87
N THR A 105 27.19 -7.01 -23.42
CA THR A 105 27.96 -5.97 -24.11
C THR A 105 29.48 -6.14 -23.98
N MET A 106 29.94 -6.91 -22.99
CA MET A 106 31.35 -7.18 -22.77
C MET A 106 31.88 -8.41 -23.54
N LEU A 107 31.02 -9.08 -24.33
CA LEU A 107 31.44 -10.21 -25.15
C LEU A 107 32.35 -9.74 -26.31
N PRO A 108 33.63 -10.19 -26.36
CA PRO A 108 34.53 -9.84 -27.46
C PRO A 108 34.02 -10.32 -28.82
N GLN A 109 34.32 -9.55 -29.85
CA GLN A 109 33.95 -9.88 -31.22
C GLN A 109 35.03 -10.69 -31.93
N VAL A 110 34.62 -11.48 -32.94
CA VAL A 110 35.54 -12.20 -33.81
C VAL A 110 36.54 -11.24 -34.48
N GLU A 111 37.81 -11.62 -34.49
CA GLU A 111 38.90 -10.86 -35.08
C GLU A 111 38.98 -11.04 -36.61
N PRO A 112 39.51 -10.05 -37.35
CA PRO A 112 39.76 -10.18 -38.78
C PRO A 112 40.61 -11.41 -39.12
N GLY A 113 40.20 -12.20 -40.12
CA GLY A 113 40.88 -13.43 -40.52
C GLY A 113 40.51 -14.67 -39.69
N LYS A 114 39.63 -14.54 -38.70
CA LYS A 114 38.99 -15.67 -37.98
C LYS A 114 37.52 -15.79 -38.39
N THR A 115 36.99 -17.01 -38.47
CA THR A 115 35.60 -17.24 -38.92
C THR A 115 34.58 -17.15 -37.79
N ILE A 116 34.92 -17.64 -36.59
CA ILE A 116 34.03 -17.74 -35.43
C ILE A 116 34.80 -17.38 -34.15
N ASN A 117 34.15 -16.72 -33.21
CA ASN A 117 34.60 -16.51 -31.84
C ASN A 117 33.48 -16.86 -30.84
N VAL A 118 33.84 -17.51 -29.74
CA VAL A 118 32.93 -17.82 -28.62
C VAL A 118 33.45 -17.11 -27.38
N ALA A 119 32.55 -16.46 -26.65
CA ALA A 119 32.91 -15.57 -25.55
C ALA A 119 32.03 -15.79 -24.32
N VAL A 120 32.60 -15.45 -23.16
CA VAL A 120 31.90 -15.33 -21.89
C VAL A 120 32.12 -13.92 -21.34
N GLY A 121 31.04 -13.29 -20.90
CA GLY A 121 31.03 -11.97 -20.28
C GLY A 121 30.50 -12.07 -18.86
N VAL A 122 31.00 -11.21 -17.97
CA VAL A 122 30.46 -11.06 -16.61
C VAL A 122 30.27 -9.59 -16.31
N ALA A 123 29.28 -9.28 -15.50
CA ALA A 123 29.03 -7.91 -15.05
C ALA A 123 28.42 -7.89 -13.66
N ARG A 124 28.56 -6.75 -12.99
CA ARG A 124 27.89 -6.44 -11.73
C ARG A 124 27.17 -5.12 -11.86
N PHE A 125 25.92 -5.07 -11.40
CA PHE A 125 25.12 -3.86 -11.38
C PHE A 125 24.30 -3.79 -10.09
N ALA A 126 24.51 -2.72 -9.32
CA ALA A 126 23.75 -2.43 -8.11
C ALA A 126 23.56 -3.62 -7.15
N GLY A 127 24.63 -4.40 -6.93
CA GLY A 127 24.65 -5.59 -6.06
C GLY A 127 24.25 -6.91 -6.73
N GLN A 128 23.68 -6.88 -7.94
CA GLN A 128 23.37 -8.07 -8.74
C GLN A 128 24.56 -8.44 -9.64
N SER A 129 24.74 -9.73 -9.89
CA SER A 129 25.77 -10.24 -10.81
C SER A 129 25.10 -10.90 -12.02
N GLY A 130 25.64 -10.66 -13.20
CA GLY A 130 25.20 -11.25 -14.46
C GLY A 130 26.35 -11.90 -15.20
N MET A 131 26.01 -12.93 -15.97
CA MET A 131 26.91 -13.67 -16.83
C MET A 131 26.29 -13.74 -18.22
N ALA A 132 27.10 -13.73 -19.25
CA ALA A 132 26.65 -13.89 -20.62
C ALA A 132 27.54 -14.86 -21.38
N PHE A 133 26.94 -15.56 -22.33
CA PHE A 133 27.60 -16.42 -23.29
C PHE A 133 27.20 -15.95 -24.68
N GLY A 134 28.13 -15.92 -25.61
CA GLY A 134 27.78 -15.58 -26.98
C GLY A 134 28.78 -16.04 -28.00
N ALA A 135 28.37 -15.93 -29.24
CA ALA A 135 29.19 -16.25 -30.39
C ALA A 135 29.12 -15.11 -31.40
N SER A 136 30.21 -14.91 -32.13
CA SER A 136 30.27 -13.98 -33.24
C SER A 136 30.99 -14.60 -34.42
N ALA A 137 30.59 -14.24 -35.64
CA ALA A 137 31.11 -14.85 -36.86
C ALA A 137 31.18 -13.85 -38.01
N HIS A 138 32.18 -14.00 -38.87
CA HIS A 138 32.24 -13.33 -40.16
C HIS A 138 31.31 -14.05 -41.14
N LEU A 139 30.27 -13.36 -41.64
CA LEU A 139 29.39 -13.88 -42.69
C LEU A 139 29.88 -13.53 -44.10
N SER A 140 30.69 -12.47 -44.21
CA SER A 140 31.40 -12.06 -45.42
C SER A 140 32.70 -11.36 -45.02
N SER A 141 33.55 -10.99 -46.00
CA SER A 141 34.78 -10.22 -45.75
C SER A 141 34.55 -8.91 -45.00
N SER A 142 33.31 -8.39 -45.06
CA SER A 142 32.88 -7.09 -44.53
C SER A 142 31.74 -7.17 -43.51
N GLY A 143 31.23 -8.36 -43.19
CA GLY A 143 30.02 -8.55 -42.37
C GLY A 143 30.26 -9.42 -41.13
N ILE A 144 29.81 -8.96 -39.96
CA ILE A 144 29.91 -9.67 -38.68
C ILE A 144 28.51 -9.87 -38.08
N LEU A 145 28.18 -11.10 -37.73
CA LEU A 145 27.00 -11.45 -36.92
C LEU A 145 27.43 -11.71 -35.46
N LYS A 146 26.61 -11.29 -34.50
CA LYS A 146 26.75 -11.61 -33.07
C LYS A 146 25.44 -12.16 -32.53
N LEU A 147 25.55 -13.14 -31.64
CA LEU A 147 24.46 -13.72 -30.86
C LEU A 147 24.92 -13.87 -29.42
N GLY A 148 24.02 -13.66 -28.46
CA GLY A 148 24.35 -13.87 -27.06
C GLY A 148 23.13 -14.10 -26.19
N ILE A 149 23.37 -14.81 -25.09
CA ILE A 149 22.43 -15.01 -23.99
C ILE A 149 23.05 -14.48 -22.69
N GLY A 150 22.27 -13.80 -21.87
CA GLY A 150 22.64 -13.31 -20.55
C GLY A 150 21.78 -13.96 -19.47
N VAL A 151 22.36 -14.22 -18.30
CA VAL A 151 21.69 -14.77 -17.13
C VAL A 151 22.13 -14.00 -15.88
N ALA A 152 21.18 -13.67 -15.02
CA ALA A 152 21.44 -13.05 -13.73
C ALA A 152 20.32 -13.44 -12.76
N GLY A 153 20.65 -14.18 -11.70
CA GLY A 153 19.63 -14.73 -10.80
C GLY A 153 18.56 -15.53 -11.56
N SER A 154 17.31 -15.07 -11.48
CA SER A 154 16.18 -15.69 -12.21
C SER A 154 15.93 -15.09 -13.59
N ASN A 155 16.59 -13.98 -13.93
CA ASN A 155 16.35 -13.27 -15.19
C ASN A 155 17.26 -13.80 -16.33
N ARG A 156 16.73 -13.79 -17.56
CA ARG A 156 17.42 -14.25 -18.77
C ARG A 156 17.23 -13.22 -19.88
N THR A 157 18.30 -12.87 -20.57
CA THR A 157 18.29 -11.94 -21.71
C THR A 157 18.88 -12.61 -22.94
N PHE A 158 18.50 -12.15 -24.12
CA PHE A 158 19.05 -12.61 -25.39
C PHE A 158 19.22 -11.42 -26.33
N GLY A 159 20.23 -11.48 -27.19
CA GLY A 159 20.53 -10.41 -28.13
C GLY A 159 21.17 -10.96 -29.40
N ALA A 160 20.92 -10.28 -30.50
CA ALA A 160 21.54 -10.54 -31.80
C ALA A 160 21.87 -9.21 -32.46
N GLY A 161 22.92 -9.17 -33.28
CA GLY A 161 23.29 -7.96 -34.01
C GLY A 161 24.13 -8.29 -35.25
N TYR A 162 24.00 -7.47 -36.29
CA TYR A 162 24.79 -7.57 -37.51
C TYR A 162 25.50 -6.23 -37.77
N GLY A 163 26.78 -6.28 -38.09
CA GLY A 163 27.60 -5.12 -38.46
C GLY A 163 28.19 -5.30 -39.86
N TYR A 164 28.29 -4.21 -40.61
CA TYR A 164 28.89 -4.18 -41.94
C TYR A 164 29.93 -3.04 -42.02
N SER A 165 31.06 -3.29 -42.67
CA SER A 165 32.16 -2.32 -42.81
C SER A 165 32.64 -2.27 -44.27
N TRP A 166 32.79 -1.06 -44.82
CA TRP A 166 33.23 -0.80 -46.20
C TRP A 166 34.50 0.04 -46.24
#